data_AF-A0A1G2LCS8-F1
#
_entry.id   AF-A0A1G2LCS8-F1
#
_cell.length_a   1.000
_cell.length_b   1.000
_cell.length_c   1.000
_cell.angle_alpha   90.00
_cell.angle_beta   90.00
_cell.angle_gamma   90.00
#
_symmetry.space_group_name_H-M   'P 1'
#
loop_
_entity.id
_entity.type
_entity.pdbx_description
1 polymer ?
#
loop_
_entity_poly.entity_id
_entity_poly.type
_entity_poly.pdbx_seq_one_letter_code
_entity_poly.pdbx_strand_id
1 'polypeptide(L)'
;MNKDIVIVILVIMFLASIGGGFYFARRGPILVGSEPSKEICDILPLYTGASESSGGFGPSPYIAQDICRVVFASEKSDPAICDKVKIADVKGGCYGMLAVKLGESDLCAKAPADARDRCYSEAANKLGAEACENIRSADQRDNCLANAAGRLGDSSLCTKITGVNQRDSCYFNTASRNPAFCNEITNPQMRQDCQRNYGR
;
A
#
# COMPACT_ATOMS: atom_id res chain seq x y z
N MET A 1 22.34 52.95 -37.27
CA MET A 1 21.45 52.22 -36.34
C MET A 1 20.90 53.24 -35.35
N ASN A 2 19.57 53.40 -35.24
CA ASN A 2 18.98 54.45 -34.41
C ASN A 2 19.17 54.13 -32.92
N LYS A 3 19.57 55.10 -32.10
CA LYS A 3 19.75 54.93 -30.64
C LYS A 3 18.49 54.36 -29.98
N ASP A 4 17.31 54.76 -30.46
CA ASP A 4 16.04 54.27 -29.93
C ASP A 4 15.86 52.76 -30.17
N ILE A 5 16.29 52.25 -31.33
CA ILE A 5 16.22 50.83 -31.67
C ILE A 5 17.17 50.02 -30.77
N VAL A 6 18.35 50.55 -30.46
CA VAL A 6 19.32 49.89 -29.58
C VAL A 6 18.78 49.78 -28.15
N ILE A 7 18.14 50.85 -27.65
CA ILE A 7 17.55 50.86 -26.30
C ILE A 7 16.41 49.83 -26.19
N VAL A 8 15.53 49.74 -27.20
CA VAL A 8 14.43 48.77 -27.20
C VAL A 8 14.95 47.32 -27.16
N ILE A 9 15.98 47.00 -27.93
CA ILE A 9 16.57 45.65 -27.94
C ILE A 9 17.16 45.28 -26.57
N LEU A 10 17.85 46.22 -25.92
CA LEU A 10 18.44 45.98 -24.60
C LEU A 10 17.38 45.77 -23.51
N VAL A 11 16.27 46.53 -23.56
CA VAL A 11 15.16 46.37 -22.60
C VAL A 11 14.48 45.01 -22.78
N ILE A 12 14.25 44.56 -24.01
CA ILE A 12 13.64 43.25 -24.28
C ILE A 12 14.53 42.11 -23.76
N MET A 13 15.84 42.18 -24.01
CA MET A 13 16.80 41.19 -23.50
C MET A 13 16.79 41.14 -21.96
N PHE A 14 16.78 42.30 -21.30
CA PHE A 14 16.78 42.38 -19.84
C PHE A 14 15.49 41.82 -19.22
N LEU A 15 14.34 42.14 -19.81
CA LEU A 15 13.05 41.60 -19.38
C LEU A 15 12.94 40.09 -19.64
N ALA A 16 13.50 39.58 -20.75
CA ALA A 16 13.57 38.16 -21.04
C ALA A 16 14.46 37.41 -20.04
N SER A 17 15.59 37.99 -19.62
CA SER A 17 16.46 37.38 -18.60
C SER A 17 15.81 37.34 -17.22
N ILE A 18 15.16 38.42 -16.79
CA ILE A 18 14.45 38.46 -15.51
C ILE A 18 13.23 37.53 -15.54
N GLY A 19 12.44 37.59 -16.61
CA GLY A 19 11.27 36.73 -16.80
C GLY A 19 11.64 35.26 -16.86
N GLY A 20 12.71 34.91 -17.58
CA GLY A 20 13.27 33.57 -17.62
C GLY A 20 13.71 33.09 -16.25
N GLY A 21 14.53 33.88 -15.54
CA GLY A 21 15.01 33.54 -14.20
C GLY A 21 13.88 33.30 -13.19
N PHE A 22 12.84 34.14 -13.19
CA PHE A 22 11.70 34.01 -12.29
C PHE A 22 10.81 32.81 -12.65
N TYR A 23 10.65 32.52 -13.95
CA TYR A 23 9.92 31.35 -14.45
C TYR A 23 10.59 30.03 -14.02
N PHE A 24 11.92 29.93 -14.17
CA PHE A 24 12.67 28.74 -13.75
C PHE A 24 12.73 28.61 -12.22
N ALA A 25 12.86 29.71 -11.48
CA ALA A 25 12.84 29.69 -10.02
C ALA A 25 11.50 29.19 -9.44
N ARG A 26 10.36 29.52 -10.07
CA ARG A 26 9.04 29.05 -9.63
C ARG A 26 8.73 27.59 -9.98
N ARG A 27 9.31 27.04 -11.05
CA ARG A 27 9.05 25.64 -11.46
C ARG A 27 10.03 24.63 -10.88
N GLY A 28 11.08 25.06 -10.21
CA GLY A 28 12.16 24.17 -9.79
C GLY A 28 13.00 23.69 -10.99
N PRO A 29 14.07 22.90 -10.76
CA PRO A 29 14.91 22.40 -11.83
C PRO A 29 14.09 21.57 -12.82
N ILE A 30 14.18 21.91 -14.11
CA ILE A 30 13.67 21.06 -15.20
C ILE A 30 14.64 19.90 -15.33
N LEU A 31 14.29 18.76 -14.75
CA LEU A 31 15.02 17.51 -14.96
C LEU A 31 14.65 16.97 -16.35
N VAL A 32 15.54 17.20 -17.32
CA VAL A 32 15.45 16.63 -18.67
C VAL A 32 16.02 15.22 -18.62
N GLY A 33 15.22 14.26 -18.16
CA GLY A 33 15.60 12.85 -18.03
C GLY A 33 14.42 11.92 -18.29
N SER A 34 14.68 10.70 -18.75
CA SER A 34 13.65 9.71 -19.12
C SER A 34 12.94 9.07 -17.92
N GLU A 35 13.47 9.20 -16.69
CA GLU A 35 12.87 8.71 -15.45
C GLU A 35 13.14 9.67 -14.26
N PRO A 36 12.39 10.78 -14.13
CA PRO A 36 12.65 11.79 -13.09
C PRO A 36 12.58 11.25 -11.66
N SER A 37 11.78 10.21 -11.40
CA SER A 37 11.68 9.59 -10.07
C SER A 37 12.96 8.86 -9.64
N LYS A 38 13.70 8.26 -10.59
CA LYS A 38 14.94 7.53 -10.30
C LYS A 38 16.04 8.49 -9.85
N GLU A 39 16.26 9.53 -10.63
CA GLU A 39 17.32 10.51 -10.35
C GLU A 39 17.05 11.28 -9.05
N ILE A 40 15.79 11.61 -8.73
CA ILE A 40 15.45 12.32 -7.50
C ILE A 40 15.65 11.43 -6.26
N CYS A 41 15.11 10.20 -6.26
CA CYS A 41 15.16 9.37 -5.06
C CYS A 41 16.58 8.90 -4.72
N ASP A 42 17.45 8.76 -5.71
CA ASP A 42 18.83 8.32 -5.53
C ASP A 42 19.73 9.44 -4.94
N ILE A 43 19.31 10.71 -4.97
CA ILE A 43 20.00 11.84 -4.33
C ILE A 43 19.84 11.79 -2.79
N LEU A 44 18.81 11.13 -2.29
CA LEU A 44 18.55 11.07 -0.85
C LEU A 44 19.67 10.29 -0.13
N PRO A 45 20.18 10.82 1.00
CA PRO A 45 21.30 10.22 1.71
C PRO A 45 20.91 8.86 2.28
N LEU A 46 21.86 7.92 2.23
CA LEU A 46 21.76 6.65 2.96
C LEU A 46 22.08 6.90 4.43
N TYR A 47 21.19 6.45 5.32
CA TYR A 47 21.43 6.60 6.75
C TYR A 47 22.38 5.50 7.23
N THR A 48 23.64 5.86 7.46
CA THR A 48 24.67 4.94 8.02
C THR A 48 24.93 5.20 9.51
N GLY A 49 24.06 5.97 10.17
CA GLY A 49 24.23 6.31 11.59
C GLY A 49 24.04 5.08 12.46
N ALA A 50 25.10 4.68 13.17
CA ALA A 50 24.99 3.73 14.28
C ALA A 50 24.20 4.42 15.40
N SER A 51 22.94 4.03 15.58
CA SER A 51 22.23 4.36 16.80
C SER A 51 22.85 3.52 17.93
N GLU A 52 23.50 4.17 18.90
CA GLU A 52 24.10 3.53 20.08
C GLU A 52 23.07 2.96 21.08
N SER A 53 21.86 2.60 20.63
CA SER A 53 20.89 1.90 21.47
C SER A 53 20.85 0.42 21.13
N SER A 54 21.40 -0.37 22.05
CA SER A 54 21.26 -1.81 22.23
C SER A 54 20.04 -2.46 21.55
N GLY A 55 20.31 -3.32 20.56
CA GLY A 55 19.38 -4.36 20.09
C GLY A 55 19.05 -4.29 18.60
N GLY A 56 19.99 -4.68 17.71
CA GLY A 56 19.74 -5.34 16.41
C GLY A 56 18.68 -4.81 15.43
N PHE A 57 18.14 -3.61 15.61
CA PHE A 57 17.01 -3.08 14.84
C PHE A 57 17.24 -1.61 14.50
N GLY A 58 18.35 -1.32 13.81
CA GLY A 58 18.58 -0.01 13.21
C GLY A 58 17.70 0.19 11.97
N PRO A 59 17.24 1.42 11.66
CA PRO A 59 16.53 1.68 10.42
C PRO A 59 17.42 1.34 9.22
N SER A 60 16.85 0.64 8.23
CA SER A 60 17.56 0.29 7.00
C SER A 60 18.11 1.55 6.32
N PRO A 61 19.36 1.52 5.82
CA PRO A 61 19.99 2.70 5.21
C PRO A 61 19.22 3.23 3.99
N TYR A 62 18.36 2.41 3.38
CA TYR A 62 17.58 2.73 2.18
C TYR A 62 16.22 3.35 2.45
N ILE A 63 15.81 3.53 3.71
CA ILE A 63 14.42 3.88 4.06
C ILE A 63 13.93 5.17 3.37
N ALA A 64 14.76 6.21 3.32
CA ALA A 64 14.38 7.48 2.67
C ALA A 64 14.17 7.32 1.16
N GLN A 65 15.07 6.59 0.50
CA GLN A 65 14.99 6.32 -0.94
C GLN A 65 13.76 5.46 -1.27
N ASP A 66 13.50 4.45 -0.45
CA ASP A 66 12.37 3.54 -0.65
C ASP A 66 11.03 4.25 -0.46
N ILE A 67 10.87 5.07 0.59
CA ILE A 67 9.67 5.91 0.77
C ILE A 67 9.48 6.85 -0.42
N CYS A 68 10.56 7.49 -0.90
CA CYS A 68 10.49 8.34 -2.10
C CYS A 68 9.95 7.56 -3.30
N ARG A 69 10.47 6.35 -3.54
CA ARG A 69 10.00 5.47 -4.63
C ARG A 69 8.53 5.10 -4.47
N VAL A 70 8.06 4.79 -3.26
CA VAL A 70 6.63 4.50 -3.01
C VAL A 70 5.74 5.69 -3.39
N VAL A 71 6.13 6.91 -3.01
CA VAL A 71 5.37 8.12 -3.36
C VAL A 71 5.28 8.29 -4.87
N PHE A 72 6.41 8.17 -5.58
CA PHE A 72 6.40 8.26 -7.05
C PHE A 72 5.63 7.12 -7.71
N ALA A 73 5.72 5.89 -7.20
CA ALA A 73 4.95 4.76 -7.67
C ALA A 73 3.46 5.05 -7.60
N SER A 74 2.99 5.60 -6.47
CA SER A 74 1.61 6.05 -6.31
C SER A 74 1.26 7.17 -7.28
N GLU A 75 2.01 8.29 -7.29
CA GLU A 75 1.71 9.45 -8.16
C GLU A 75 1.63 9.10 -9.65
N LYS A 76 2.48 8.17 -10.10
CA LYS A 76 2.51 7.71 -11.48
C LYS A 76 1.61 6.50 -11.76
N SER A 77 1.07 5.89 -10.72
CA SER A 77 0.37 4.59 -10.82
C SER A 77 1.21 3.55 -11.57
N ASP A 78 2.52 3.53 -11.32
CA ASP A 78 3.48 2.68 -12.03
C ASP A 78 4.09 1.63 -11.08
N PRO A 79 3.65 0.36 -11.17
CA PRO A 79 4.18 -0.72 -10.35
C PRO A 79 5.67 -1.02 -10.59
N ALA A 80 6.22 -0.69 -11.76
CA ALA A 80 7.65 -0.92 -12.05
C ALA A 80 8.56 -0.10 -11.13
N ILE A 81 8.06 0.99 -10.56
CA ILE A 81 8.80 1.77 -9.56
C ILE A 81 8.97 0.98 -8.26
N CYS A 82 7.98 0.17 -7.86
CA CYS A 82 8.07 -0.70 -6.68
C CYS A 82 9.17 -1.75 -6.81
N ASP A 83 9.57 -2.14 -8.03
CA ASP A 83 10.68 -3.07 -8.23
C ASP A 83 12.03 -2.56 -7.71
N LYS A 84 12.19 -1.23 -7.69
CA LYS A 84 13.39 -0.53 -7.25
C LYS A 84 13.48 -0.39 -5.72
N VAL A 85 12.40 -0.67 -4.99
CA VAL A 85 12.34 -0.64 -3.52
C VAL A 85 13.18 -1.78 -2.94
N LYS A 86 14.01 -1.49 -1.93
CA LYS A 86 14.97 -2.44 -1.36
C LYS A 86 14.47 -3.17 -0.13
N ILE A 87 13.75 -2.49 0.76
CA ILE A 87 13.22 -3.07 2.00
C ILE A 87 11.99 -3.91 1.65
N ALA A 88 12.01 -5.20 1.99
CA ALA A 88 10.95 -6.14 1.60
C ALA A 88 9.56 -5.72 2.08
N ASP A 89 9.42 -5.31 3.35
CA ASP A 89 8.17 -4.78 3.91
C ASP A 89 7.68 -3.53 3.16
N VAL A 90 8.57 -2.58 2.86
CA VAL A 90 8.21 -1.36 2.12
C VAL A 90 7.82 -1.70 0.68
N LYS A 91 8.49 -2.67 0.06
CA LYS A 91 8.16 -3.14 -1.29
C LYS A 91 6.81 -3.84 -1.32
N GLY A 92 6.51 -4.68 -0.33
CA GLY A 92 5.18 -5.28 -0.18
C GLY A 92 4.09 -4.21 -0.01
N GLY A 93 4.33 -3.22 0.85
CA GLY A 93 3.41 -2.09 1.02
C GLY A 93 3.24 -1.23 -0.24
N CYS A 94 4.30 -1.06 -1.04
CA CYS A 94 4.24 -0.37 -2.33
C CYS A 94 3.25 -1.06 -3.28
N TYR A 95 3.39 -2.38 -3.43
CA TYR A 95 2.47 -3.17 -4.25
C TYR A 95 1.05 -3.20 -3.68
N GLY A 96 0.88 -3.28 -2.36
CA GLY A 96 -0.43 -3.25 -1.72
C GLY A 96 -1.17 -1.93 -1.94
N MET A 97 -0.46 -0.81 -1.80
CA MET A 97 -0.99 0.52 -2.09
C MET A 97 -1.47 0.63 -3.54
N LEU A 98 -0.65 0.18 -4.51
CA LEU A 98 -1.02 0.23 -5.91
C LEU A 98 -2.14 -0.74 -6.26
N ALA A 99 -2.14 -1.95 -5.68
CA ALA A 99 -3.22 -2.91 -5.83
C ALA A 99 -4.56 -2.28 -5.46
N VAL A 100 -4.63 -1.62 -4.30
CA VAL A 100 -5.84 -0.91 -3.85
C VAL A 100 -6.17 0.27 -4.76
N LYS A 101 -5.17 1.09 -5.12
CA LYS A 101 -5.37 2.29 -5.94
C LYS A 101 -5.89 1.97 -7.35
N LEU A 102 -5.41 0.88 -7.94
CA LEU A 102 -5.76 0.45 -9.29
C LEU A 102 -6.91 -0.55 -9.32
N GLY A 103 -7.27 -1.15 -8.19
CA GLY A 103 -8.26 -2.22 -8.13
C GLY A 103 -7.72 -3.57 -8.61
N GLU A 104 -6.40 -3.77 -8.60
CA GLU A 104 -5.71 -4.93 -9.17
C GLU A 104 -4.95 -5.70 -8.08
N SER A 105 -5.63 -6.64 -7.40
CA SER A 105 -4.99 -7.44 -6.34
C SER A 105 -3.80 -8.26 -6.83
N ASP A 106 -3.78 -8.63 -8.11
CA ASP A 106 -2.72 -9.45 -8.71
C ASP A 106 -1.35 -8.77 -8.70
N LEU A 107 -1.29 -7.44 -8.51
CA LEU A 107 -0.04 -6.74 -8.27
C LEU A 107 0.70 -7.26 -7.04
N CYS A 108 -0.01 -7.77 -6.03
CA CYS A 108 0.60 -8.40 -4.87
C CYS A 108 1.41 -9.66 -5.21
N ALA A 109 1.18 -10.30 -6.36
CA ALA A 109 2.01 -11.43 -6.80
C ALA A 109 3.49 -11.05 -6.98
N LYS A 110 3.78 -9.76 -7.24
CA LYS A 110 5.13 -9.20 -7.39
C LYS A 110 5.80 -8.82 -6.07
N ALA A 111 5.06 -8.86 -4.96
CA ALA A 111 5.60 -8.56 -3.64
C ALA A 111 6.57 -9.66 -3.16
N PRO A 112 7.56 -9.30 -2.32
CA PRO A 112 8.42 -10.27 -1.64
C PRO A 112 7.61 -11.33 -0.89
N ALA A 113 8.11 -12.57 -0.84
CA ALA A 113 7.36 -13.70 -0.32
C ALA A 113 6.91 -13.54 1.15
N ASP A 114 7.71 -12.86 1.96
CA ASP A 114 7.50 -12.51 3.35
C ASP A 114 6.48 -11.38 3.56
N ALA A 115 6.30 -10.51 2.56
CA ALA A 115 5.36 -9.39 2.61
C ALA A 115 4.11 -9.57 1.72
N ARG A 116 4.08 -10.61 0.88
CA ARG A 116 3.02 -10.85 -0.11
C ARG A 116 1.66 -11.12 0.53
N ASP A 117 1.64 -11.97 1.54
CA ASP A 117 0.37 -12.34 2.21
C ASP A 117 -0.27 -11.13 2.90
N ARG A 118 0.56 -10.22 3.44
CA ARG A 118 0.11 -8.92 3.97
C ARG A 118 -0.46 -8.02 2.87
N CYS A 119 0.20 -7.94 1.72
CA CYS A 119 -0.29 -7.20 0.55
C CYS A 119 -1.70 -7.66 0.14
N TYR A 120 -1.90 -8.98 -0.02
CA TYR A 120 -3.22 -9.53 -0.36
C TYR A 120 -4.26 -9.27 0.72
N SER A 121 -3.88 -9.34 1.99
CA SER A 121 -4.78 -9.02 3.11
C SER A 121 -5.24 -7.56 3.08
N GLU A 122 -4.34 -6.62 2.78
CA GLU A 122 -4.67 -5.20 2.62
C GLU A 122 -5.57 -4.96 1.40
N ALA A 123 -5.24 -5.58 0.27
CA ALA A 123 -6.05 -5.53 -0.94
C ALA A 123 -7.47 -6.06 -0.67
N ALA A 124 -7.59 -7.20 0.03
CA ALA A 124 -8.87 -7.81 0.35
C ALA A 124 -9.75 -6.90 1.22
N ASN A 125 -9.13 -6.11 2.10
CA ASN A 125 -9.84 -5.16 2.95
C ASN A 125 -10.53 -4.03 2.17
N LYS A 126 -10.08 -3.74 0.95
CA LYS A 126 -10.60 -2.64 0.12
C LYS A 126 -11.31 -3.10 -1.14
N LEU A 127 -10.87 -4.21 -1.73
CA LEU A 127 -11.32 -4.66 -3.05
C LEU A 127 -12.35 -5.81 -2.98
N GLY A 128 -12.26 -6.70 -2.00
CA GLY A 128 -13.12 -7.88 -1.92
C GLY A 128 -12.43 -9.09 -1.30
N ALA A 129 -13.21 -10.10 -0.91
CA ALA A 129 -12.70 -11.29 -0.24
C ALA A 129 -11.86 -12.19 -1.17
N GLU A 130 -12.00 -12.03 -2.48
CA GLU A 130 -11.35 -12.82 -3.52
C GLU A 130 -9.82 -12.73 -3.41
N ALA A 131 -9.29 -11.56 -3.01
CA ALA A 131 -7.87 -11.39 -2.81
C ALA A 131 -7.29 -12.26 -1.68
N CYS A 132 -8.11 -12.68 -0.70
CA CYS A 132 -7.68 -13.58 0.36
C CYS A 132 -7.23 -14.93 -0.19
N GLU A 133 -7.83 -15.43 -1.29
CA GLU A 133 -7.54 -16.77 -1.85
C GLU A 133 -6.07 -16.93 -2.29
N ASN A 134 -5.39 -15.82 -2.56
CA ASN A 134 -3.98 -15.81 -2.97
C ASN A 134 -2.99 -15.79 -1.78
N ILE A 135 -3.48 -15.73 -0.53
CA ILE A 135 -2.66 -15.78 0.68
C ILE A 135 -2.18 -17.23 0.89
N ARG A 136 -0.85 -17.40 1.06
CA ARG A 136 -0.26 -18.74 1.19
C ARG A 136 -0.37 -19.31 2.59
N SER A 137 -0.17 -18.48 3.61
CA SER A 137 -0.35 -18.90 5.01
C SER A 137 -1.84 -19.20 5.25
N ALA A 138 -2.15 -20.46 5.57
CA ALA A 138 -3.53 -20.88 5.85
C ALA A 138 -4.15 -20.05 6.99
N ASP A 139 -3.39 -19.80 8.06
CA ASP A 139 -3.87 -18.98 9.19
C ASP A 139 -4.14 -17.53 8.76
N GLN A 140 -3.26 -16.90 7.98
CA GLN A 140 -3.50 -15.53 7.50
C GLN A 140 -4.66 -15.47 6.51
N ARG A 141 -4.79 -16.46 5.63
CA ARG A 141 -5.90 -16.58 4.67
C ARG A 141 -7.22 -16.69 5.41
N ASP A 142 -7.29 -17.60 6.37
CA ASP A 142 -8.48 -17.89 7.15
C ASP A 142 -8.90 -16.64 7.98
N ASN A 143 -7.92 -15.92 8.55
CA ASN A 143 -8.17 -14.63 9.21
C ASN A 143 -8.66 -13.55 8.23
N CYS A 144 -8.10 -13.48 7.03
CA CYS A 144 -8.52 -12.56 5.97
C CYS A 144 -9.99 -12.81 5.58
N LEU A 145 -10.35 -14.07 5.34
CA LEU A 145 -11.71 -14.49 5.02
C LEU A 145 -12.69 -14.18 6.16
N ALA A 146 -12.32 -14.46 7.42
CA ALA A 146 -13.16 -14.15 8.57
C ALA A 146 -13.42 -12.64 8.71
N ASN A 147 -12.40 -11.81 8.52
CA ASN A 147 -12.52 -10.36 8.54
C ASN A 147 -13.40 -9.85 7.39
N ALA A 148 -13.24 -10.43 6.19
CA ALA A 148 -14.07 -10.11 5.04
C ALA A 148 -15.54 -10.49 5.27
N ALA A 149 -15.81 -11.67 5.84
CA ALA A 149 -17.14 -12.14 6.21
C ALA A 149 -17.85 -11.16 7.16
N GLY A 150 -17.16 -10.71 8.22
CA GLY A 150 -17.72 -9.75 9.17
C GLY A 150 -18.02 -8.38 8.52
N ARG A 151 -17.07 -7.86 7.73
CA ARG A 151 -17.19 -6.56 7.05
C ARG A 151 -18.31 -6.56 6.01
N LEU A 152 -18.33 -7.56 5.13
CA LEU A 152 -19.29 -7.68 4.04
C LEU A 152 -20.65 -8.24 4.51
N GLY A 153 -20.67 -8.89 5.67
CA GLY A 153 -21.85 -9.62 6.16
C GLY A 153 -22.12 -10.91 5.39
N ASP A 154 -21.13 -11.42 4.67
CA ASP A 154 -21.24 -12.63 3.85
C ASP A 154 -20.65 -13.83 4.60
N SER A 155 -21.54 -14.59 5.26
CA SER A 155 -21.16 -15.81 5.98
C SER A 155 -20.74 -16.97 5.07
N SER A 156 -21.01 -16.90 3.77
CA SER A 156 -20.55 -17.93 2.84
C SER A 156 -19.02 -18.00 2.82
N LEU A 157 -18.34 -16.90 3.13
CA LEU A 157 -16.88 -16.85 3.29
C LEU A 157 -16.39 -17.69 4.48
N CYS A 158 -17.19 -17.86 5.54
CA CYS A 158 -16.82 -18.71 6.66
C CYS A 158 -16.68 -20.19 6.24
N THR A 159 -17.43 -20.64 5.23
CA THR A 159 -17.35 -22.03 4.73
C THR A 159 -15.99 -22.37 4.12
N LYS A 160 -15.27 -21.34 3.62
CA LYS A 160 -13.95 -21.48 3.01
C LYS A 160 -12.80 -21.55 4.03
N ILE A 161 -13.10 -21.27 5.31
CA ILE A 161 -12.11 -21.28 6.39
C ILE A 161 -11.80 -22.72 6.79
N THR A 162 -10.51 -23.06 6.77
CA THR A 162 -10.04 -24.42 7.08
C THR A 162 -9.82 -24.65 8.57
N GLY A 163 -9.36 -23.63 9.31
CA GLY A 163 -9.19 -23.67 10.75
C GLY A 163 -10.53 -23.66 11.49
N VAL A 164 -10.84 -24.73 12.22
CA VAL A 164 -12.13 -24.90 12.90
C VAL A 164 -12.40 -23.75 13.88
N ASN A 165 -11.40 -23.34 14.66
CA ASN A 165 -11.57 -22.25 15.64
C ASN A 165 -11.85 -20.91 14.94
N GLN A 166 -11.14 -20.61 13.85
CA GLN A 166 -11.34 -19.40 13.06
C GLN A 166 -12.70 -19.41 12.36
N ARG A 167 -13.13 -20.57 11.86
CA ARG A 167 -14.44 -20.76 11.21
C ARG A 167 -15.58 -20.54 12.19
N ASP A 168 -15.52 -21.19 13.35
CA ASP A 168 -16.50 -21.02 14.42
C ASP A 168 -16.54 -19.55 14.88
N SER A 169 -15.39 -18.89 15.00
CA SER A 169 -15.30 -17.44 15.28
C SER A 169 -15.94 -16.58 14.18
N CYS A 170 -15.76 -16.95 12.92
CA CYS A 170 -16.38 -16.28 11.78
C CYS A 170 -17.90 -16.36 11.85
N TYR A 171 -18.45 -17.56 12.07
CA TYR A 171 -19.90 -17.74 12.23
C TYR A 171 -20.46 -16.99 13.43
N PHE A 172 -19.75 -17.00 14.56
CA PHE A 172 -20.13 -16.23 15.74
C PHE A 172 -20.22 -14.72 15.45
N ASN A 173 -19.22 -14.17 14.75
CA ASN A 173 -19.22 -12.73 14.42
C ASN A 173 -20.32 -12.36 13.43
N THR A 174 -20.55 -13.20 12.42
CA THR A 174 -21.61 -12.99 11.41
C THR A 174 -23.02 -13.22 11.98
N ALA A 175 -23.17 -13.95 13.08
CA ALA A 175 -24.45 -14.20 13.73
C ALA A 175 -25.14 -12.93 14.25
N SER A 176 -24.37 -11.85 14.48
CA SER A 176 -24.92 -10.51 14.75
C SER A 176 -25.87 -9.99 13.66
N ARG A 177 -25.73 -10.49 12.43
CA ARG A 177 -26.59 -10.16 11.28
C ARG A 177 -27.68 -11.20 11.05
N ASN A 178 -27.38 -12.47 11.30
CA ASN A 178 -28.34 -13.56 11.20
C ASN A 178 -28.05 -14.63 12.28
N PRO A 179 -28.88 -14.71 13.32
CA PRO A 179 -28.69 -15.65 14.43
C PRO A 179 -28.66 -17.13 14.02
N ALA A 180 -29.20 -17.48 12.85
CA ALA A 180 -29.16 -18.85 12.33
C ALA A 180 -27.73 -19.37 12.16
N PHE A 181 -26.75 -18.48 11.92
CA PHE A 181 -25.34 -18.88 11.78
C PHE A 181 -24.74 -19.44 13.07
N CYS A 182 -25.35 -19.22 14.24
CA CYS A 182 -24.93 -19.90 15.45
C CYS A 182 -25.00 -21.43 15.32
N ASN A 183 -25.90 -21.97 14.49
CA ASN A 183 -26.03 -23.42 14.30
C ASN A 183 -24.85 -24.04 13.54
N GLU A 184 -24.12 -23.23 12.76
CA GLU A 184 -22.94 -23.66 12.00
C GLU A 184 -21.67 -23.76 12.88
N ILE A 185 -21.73 -23.25 14.11
CA ILE A 185 -20.62 -23.32 15.07
C ILE A 185 -20.49 -24.75 15.58
N THR A 186 -19.29 -25.32 15.40
CA THR A 186 -19.01 -26.70 15.76
C THR A 186 -18.77 -26.85 17.27
N ASN A 187 -18.09 -25.87 17.89
CA ASN A 187 -17.84 -25.85 19.33
C ASN A 187 -19.16 -25.67 20.11
N PRO A 188 -19.56 -26.64 20.96
CA PRO A 188 -20.85 -26.59 21.66
C PRO A 188 -21.02 -25.39 22.60
N GLN A 189 -19.94 -25.02 23.31
CA GLN A 189 -19.96 -23.91 24.26
C GLN A 189 -20.12 -22.58 23.51
N MET A 190 -19.31 -22.37 22.48
CA MET A 190 -19.37 -21.17 21.66
C MET A 190 -20.71 -21.03 20.94
N ARG A 191 -21.29 -22.14 20.47
CA ARG A 191 -22.63 -22.17 19.89
C ARG A 191 -23.69 -21.75 20.91
N GLN A 192 -23.65 -22.29 22.12
CA GLN A 192 -24.60 -21.92 23.17
C GLN A 192 -24.49 -20.44 23.53
N ASP A 193 -23.27 -19.92 23.62
CA ASP A 193 -23.02 -18.50 23.90
C ASP A 193 -23.51 -17.61 22.74
N CYS A 194 -23.30 -18.03 21.50
CA CYS A 194 -23.84 -17.35 20.31
C CYS A 194 -25.37 -17.27 20.36
N GLN A 195 -26.05 -18.39 20.59
CA GLN A 195 -27.51 -18.45 20.67
C GLN A 195 -28.07 -17.59 21.82
N ARG A 196 -27.37 -17.54 22.96
CA ARG A 196 -27.76 -16.67 24.07
C ARG A 196 -27.64 -15.18 23.71
N ASN A 197 -26.62 -14.81 22.94
CA ASN A 197 -26.34 -13.42 22.59
C ASN A 197 -27.20 -12.90 21.43
N TYR A 198 -27.49 -13.75 20.44
CA TYR A 198 -28.12 -13.33 19.19
C TYR A 198 -29.45 -14.04 18.88
N GLY A 199 -29.77 -15.17 19.51
CA GLY A 199 -30.94 -16.01 19.19
C GLY A 199 -32.30 -15.52 19.71
N ARG A 200 -32.53 -14.20 19.79
CA ARG A 200 -33.81 -13.60 20.19
C ARG A 200 -34.61 -13.10 19.00
#